data_AF-A0A8X6XTX0-F1
#
_entry.id   AF-A0A8X6XTX0-F1
#
_cell.length_a   1.000
_cell.length_b   1.000
_cell.length_c   1.000
_cell.angle_alpha   90.00
_cell.angle_beta   90.00
_cell.angle_gamma   90.00
#
_symmetry.space_group_name_H-M   'P 1'
#
loop_
_entity.id
_entity.type
_entity.pdbx_description
1 polymer ?
#
loop_
_entity_poly.entity_id
_entity_poly.type
_entity_poly.pdbx_seq_one_letter_code
_entity_poly.pdbx_strand_id
1 'polypeptide(L)'
;MFQVKTAESERNAMLESNKNLAESNLAKEPILNDLRIKVLELNDEIKGLKESLETKKQKLDDLTRQMSLDTTLALIQAAAAEAEEESEAISENFLSGEMEVEAFLDSYLNKRKLTHLRRVKAEKMAELLNQLGANRSNTPPSSRGASSSSNPPYPDAYPPPYRSFQYPSMNPSQDQFFYPPM
;
A
#
# COMPACT_ATOMS: atom_id res chain seq x y z
N MET A 1 15.90 -73.42 0.91
CA MET A 1 15.25 -73.12 -0.38
C MET A 1 14.04 -72.19 -0.22
N PHE A 2 13.01 -72.53 0.58
CA PHE A 2 11.79 -71.69 0.69
C PHE A 2 12.01 -70.34 1.40
N GLN A 3 12.69 -70.31 2.56
CA GLN A 3 12.96 -69.08 3.32
C GLN A 3 13.78 -68.04 2.55
N VAL A 4 14.78 -68.48 1.79
CA VAL A 4 15.61 -67.61 0.94
C VAL A 4 14.76 -66.97 -0.16
N LYS A 5 13.86 -67.74 -0.77
CA LYS A 5 12.97 -67.25 -1.84
C LYS A 5 11.95 -66.23 -1.33
N THR A 6 11.42 -66.40 -0.11
CA THR A 6 10.57 -65.38 0.54
C THR A 6 11.34 -64.11 0.85
N ALA A 7 12.55 -64.22 1.43
CA ALA A 7 13.38 -63.05 1.72
C ALA A 7 13.80 -62.28 0.45
N GLU A 8 14.09 -62.99 -0.64
CA GLU A 8 14.36 -62.38 -1.95
C GLU A 8 13.13 -61.69 -2.53
N SER A 9 11.94 -62.28 -2.37
CA SER A 9 10.67 -61.68 -2.81
C SER A 9 10.34 -60.40 -2.03
N GLU A 10 10.52 -60.40 -0.71
CA GLU A 10 10.31 -59.24 0.14
C GLU A 10 11.31 -58.13 -0.17
N ARG A 11 12.60 -58.47 -0.38
CA ARG A 11 13.62 -57.52 -0.82
C ARG A 11 13.26 -56.88 -2.16
N ASN A 12 12.83 -57.68 -3.14
CA ASN A 12 12.41 -57.17 -4.44
C ASN A 12 11.17 -56.26 -4.33
N ALA A 13 10.18 -56.63 -3.50
CA ALA A 13 9.01 -55.81 -3.25
C ALA A 13 9.38 -54.46 -2.60
N MET A 14 10.31 -54.45 -1.64
CA MET A 14 10.80 -53.21 -1.02
C MET A 14 11.58 -52.34 -2.01
N LEU A 15 12.40 -52.93 -2.89
CA LEU A 15 13.11 -52.19 -3.92
C LEU A 15 12.15 -51.58 -4.95
N GLU A 16 11.15 -52.33 -5.40
CA GLU A 16 10.12 -51.83 -6.31
C GLU A 16 9.32 -50.69 -5.66
N SER A 17 8.94 -50.84 -4.38
CA SER A 17 8.26 -49.78 -3.63
C SER A 17 9.12 -48.54 -3.45
N ASN A 18 10.41 -48.70 -3.16
CA ASN A 18 11.32 -47.57 -3.00
C ASN A 18 11.56 -46.85 -4.33
N LYS A 19 11.73 -47.63 -5.41
CA LYS A 19 11.85 -47.12 -6.78
C LYS A 19 10.61 -46.31 -7.18
N ASN A 20 9.41 -46.87 -6.99
CA ASN A 20 8.16 -46.17 -7.29
C ASN A 20 8.01 -44.87 -6.48
N LEU A 21 8.44 -44.88 -5.21
CA LEU A 21 8.43 -43.69 -4.37
C LEU A 21 9.44 -42.64 -4.84
N ALA A 22 10.64 -43.07 -5.24
CA ALA A 22 11.67 -42.18 -5.78
C ALA A 22 11.21 -41.56 -7.11
N GLU A 23 10.63 -42.36 -8.01
CA GLU A 23 10.04 -41.90 -9.27
C GLU A 23 8.88 -40.94 -9.03
N SER A 24 7.99 -41.22 -8.07
CA SER A 24 6.91 -40.31 -7.69
C SER A 24 7.43 -38.99 -7.09
N ASN A 25 8.51 -39.04 -6.33
CA ASN A 25 9.14 -37.84 -5.77
C ASN A 25 9.81 -37.00 -6.85
N LEU A 26 10.54 -37.63 -7.77
CA LEU A 26 11.14 -36.96 -8.93
C LEU A 26 10.07 -36.34 -9.83
N ALA A 27 8.93 -37.01 -10.02
CA ALA A 27 7.82 -36.47 -10.80
C ALA A 27 7.16 -35.21 -10.18
N LYS A 28 7.30 -34.99 -8.86
CA LYS A 28 6.79 -33.79 -8.17
C LYS A 28 7.73 -32.60 -8.28
N GLU A 29 9.02 -32.83 -8.49
CA GLU A 29 10.01 -31.77 -8.63
C GLU A 29 9.66 -30.73 -9.71
N PRO A 30 9.30 -31.10 -10.96
CA PRO A 30 8.92 -30.11 -11.97
C PRO A 30 7.67 -29.32 -11.56
N ILE A 31 6.67 -29.99 -10.96
CA ILE A 31 5.44 -29.33 -10.49
C ILE A 31 5.76 -28.30 -9.40
N LEU A 32 6.60 -28.67 -8.42
CA LEU A 32 7.01 -27.76 -7.36
C LEU A 32 7.82 -26.58 -7.90
N ASN A 33 8.66 -26.82 -8.91
CA ASN A 33 9.43 -25.77 -9.57
C ASN A 33 8.51 -24.80 -10.32
N ASP A 34 7.55 -25.31 -11.10
CA ASP A 34 6.59 -24.51 -11.84
C ASP A 34 5.74 -23.64 -10.88
N LEU A 35 5.24 -24.23 -9.78
CA LEU A 35 4.52 -23.46 -8.76
C LEU A 35 5.40 -22.40 -8.12
N ARG A 36 6.66 -22.73 -7.82
CA ARG A 36 7.62 -21.77 -7.24
C ARG A 36 7.86 -20.61 -8.19
N ILE A 37 8.10 -20.88 -9.48
CA ILE A 37 8.24 -19.84 -10.50
C ILE A 37 6.98 -18.98 -10.55
N LYS A 38 5.80 -19.61 -10.52
CA LYS A 38 4.53 -18.87 -10.58
C LYS A 38 4.33 -17.94 -9.38
N VAL A 39 4.70 -18.38 -8.18
CA VAL A 39 4.65 -17.56 -6.97
C VAL A 39 5.60 -16.37 -7.09
N LEU A 40 6.81 -16.58 -7.62
CA LEU A 40 7.77 -15.50 -7.84
C LEU A 40 7.26 -14.47 -8.85
N GLU A 41 6.71 -14.92 -9.98
CA GLU A 41 6.09 -14.02 -10.98
C GLU A 41 4.98 -13.15 -10.38
N LEU A 42 4.05 -13.77 -9.65
CA LEU A 42 2.94 -13.05 -9.00
C LEU A 42 3.46 -12.08 -7.93
N ASN A 43 4.51 -12.47 -7.20
CA ASN A 43 5.11 -11.61 -6.20
C ASN A 43 5.75 -10.38 -6.84
N ASP A 44 6.43 -10.54 -7.97
CA ASP A 44 7.04 -9.43 -8.70
C ASP A 44 5.99 -8.53 -9.36
N GLU A 45 4.90 -9.11 -9.88
CA GLU A 45 3.74 -8.33 -10.36
C GLU A 45 3.13 -7.49 -9.23
N ILE A 46 2.91 -8.09 -8.05
CA ILE A 46 2.37 -7.38 -6.88
C ILE A 46 3.32 -6.26 -6.44
N LYS A 47 4.64 -6.48 -6.46
CA LYS A 47 5.62 -5.41 -6.17
C LYS A 47 5.48 -4.26 -7.15
N GLY A 48 5.45 -4.54 -8.45
CA GLY A 48 5.30 -3.51 -9.49
C GLY A 48 3.98 -2.73 -9.35
N LEU A 49 2.87 -3.44 -9.08
CA LEU A 49 1.58 -2.80 -8.82
C LEU A 49 1.59 -1.94 -7.55
N LYS A 50 2.25 -2.40 -6.49
CA LYS A 50 2.39 -1.65 -5.23
C LYS A 50 3.22 -0.38 -5.42
N GLU A 51 4.31 -0.46 -6.18
CA GLU A 51 5.13 0.72 -6.53
C GLU A 51 4.33 1.72 -7.39
N SER A 52 3.56 1.22 -8.38
CA SER A 52 2.67 2.07 -9.18
C SER A 52 1.58 2.73 -8.33
N LEU A 53 1.03 2.00 -7.34
CA LEU A 53 0.05 2.54 -6.41
C LEU A 53 0.68 3.62 -5.54
N GLU A 54 1.84 3.36 -4.95
CA GLU A 54 2.51 4.30 -4.05
C GLU A 54 2.92 5.59 -4.77
N THR A 55 3.45 5.48 -5.99
CA THR A 55 3.77 6.65 -6.83
C THR A 55 2.52 7.48 -7.16
N LYS A 56 1.39 6.84 -7.51
CA LYS A 56 0.12 7.53 -7.75
C LYS A 56 -0.42 8.19 -6.49
N LYS A 57 -0.32 7.51 -5.35
CA LYS A 57 -0.74 8.02 -4.04
C LYS A 57 0.10 9.22 -3.63
N GLN A 58 1.42 9.14 -3.76
CA GLN A 58 2.32 10.25 -3.48
C GLN A 58 1.99 11.47 -4.36
N LYS A 59 1.76 11.25 -5.66
CA LYS A 59 1.34 12.34 -6.57
C LYS A 59 -0.01 12.95 -6.17
N LEU A 60 -0.96 12.13 -5.71
CA LEU A 60 -2.25 12.60 -5.21
C LEU A 60 -2.09 13.42 -3.93
N ASP A 61 -1.25 12.95 -3.00
CA ASP A 61 -0.97 13.63 -1.74
C ASP A 61 -0.26 14.97 -2.00
N ASP A 62 0.71 15.00 -2.91
CA ASP A 62 1.41 16.23 -3.32
C ASP A 62 0.45 17.22 -3.98
N LEU A 63 -0.43 16.77 -4.88
CA LEU A 63 -1.44 17.63 -5.49
C LEU A 63 -2.43 18.15 -4.44
N THR A 64 -2.84 17.30 -3.50
CA THR A 64 -3.72 17.68 -2.38
C THR A 64 -3.06 18.70 -1.45
N ARG A 65 -1.74 18.60 -1.25
CA ARG A 65 -0.96 19.60 -0.49
C ARG A 65 -0.83 20.92 -1.24
N GLN A 66 -0.49 20.87 -2.54
CA GLN A 66 -0.37 22.07 -3.38
C GLN A 66 -1.72 22.80 -3.56
N MET A 67 -2.79 22.03 -3.68
CA MET A 67 -4.17 22.53 -3.82
C MET A 67 -4.91 22.47 -2.47
N SER A 68 -4.21 22.63 -1.34
CA SER A 68 -4.88 22.54 -0.05
C SER A 68 -5.98 23.59 0.04
N LEU A 69 -7.15 23.16 0.53
CA LEU A 69 -8.32 24.03 0.62
C LEU A 69 -8.04 25.26 1.49
N ASP A 70 -7.19 25.11 2.51
CA ASP A 70 -6.68 26.21 3.34
C ASP A 70 -5.84 27.21 2.54
N THR A 71 -4.96 26.73 1.65
CA THR A 71 -4.19 27.62 0.75
C THR A 71 -5.14 28.37 -0.17
N THR A 72 -6.14 27.69 -0.72
CA THR A 72 -7.13 28.33 -1.60
C THR A 72 -7.94 29.38 -0.85
N LEU A 73 -8.35 29.10 0.40
CA LEU A 73 -9.04 30.07 1.25
C LEU A 73 -8.17 31.31 1.51
N ALA A 74 -6.89 31.10 1.87
CA ALA A 74 -5.94 32.20 2.10
C ALA A 74 -5.76 33.07 0.85
N LEU A 75 -5.65 32.44 -0.34
CA LEU A 75 -5.55 33.16 -1.61
C LEU A 75 -6.81 33.99 -1.91
N ILE A 76 -8.01 33.46 -1.66
CA ILE A 76 -9.26 34.22 -1.86
C ILE A 76 -9.35 35.38 -0.87
N GLN A 77 -8.94 35.18 0.39
CA GLN A 77 -8.89 36.24 1.39
C GLN A 77 -7.91 37.35 1.00
N ALA A 78 -6.71 37.00 0.54
CA ALA A 78 -5.73 37.96 0.03
C ALA A 78 -6.28 38.74 -1.18
N ALA A 79 -6.88 38.04 -2.15
CA ALA A 79 -7.49 38.70 -3.31
C ALA A 79 -8.72 39.55 -2.95
N ALA A 80 -9.42 39.24 -1.85
CA ALA A 80 -10.50 40.08 -1.33
C ALA A 80 -9.94 41.38 -0.72
N ALA A 81 -8.87 41.27 0.06
CA ALA A 81 -8.18 42.42 0.66
C ALA A 81 -7.56 43.33 -0.42
N GLU A 82 -6.89 42.76 -1.43
CA GLU A 82 -6.34 43.49 -2.57
C GLU A 82 -7.45 44.26 -3.32
N ALA A 83 -8.60 43.62 -3.58
CA ALA A 83 -9.72 44.31 -4.22
C ALA A 83 -10.34 45.41 -3.32
N GLU A 84 -10.28 45.25 -1.99
CA GLU A 84 -10.69 46.29 -1.05
C GLU A 84 -9.76 47.49 -1.11
N GLU A 85 -8.45 47.27 -1.04
CA GLU A 85 -7.42 48.31 -1.19
C GLU A 85 -7.54 49.06 -2.52
N GLU A 86 -7.73 48.34 -3.63
CA GLU A 86 -7.99 48.96 -4.94
C GLU A 86 -9.27 49.81 -4.94
N SER A 87 -10.32 49.39 -4.23
CA SER A 87 -11.56 50.17 -4.11
C SER A 87 -11.38 51.43 -3.26
N GLU A 88 -10.53 51.35 -2.24
CA GLU A 88 -10.15 52.49 -1.40
C GLU A 88 -9.30 53.50 -2.20
N ALA A 89 -8.32 53.03 -2.97
CA ALA A 89 -7.53 53.88 -3.86
C ALA A 89 -8.41 54.62 -4.90
N ILE A 90 -9.41 53.95 -5.49
CA ILE A 90 -10.39 54.60 -6.37
C ILE A 90 -11.17 55.70 -5.62
N SER A 91 -11.52 55.45 -4.36
CA SER A 91 -12.25 56.42 -3.53
C SER A 91 -11.37 57.63 -3.18
N GLU A 92 -10.11 57.41 -2.84
CA GLU A 92 -9.14 58.47 -2.54
C GLU A 92 -8.90 59.36 -3.75
N ASN A 93 -8.70 58.78 -4.94
CA ASN A 93 -8.52 59.53 -6.19
C ASN A 93 -9.73 60.40 -6.54
N PHE A 94 -10.94 59.93 -6.22
CA PHE A 94 -12.15 60.74 -6.38
C PHE A 94 -12.19 61.90 -5.38
N LEU A 95 -11.82 61.66 -4.12
CA LEU A 95 -11.79 62.69 -3.08
C LEU A 95 -10.69 63.74 -3.31
N SER A 96 -9.58 63.38 -3.97
CA SER A 96 -8.53 64.32 -4.38
C SER A 96 -8.91 65.16 -5.61
N GLY A 97 -10.03 64.84 -6.28
CA GLY A 97 -10.49 65.52 -7.49
C GLY A 97 -9.75 65.08 -8.77
N GLU A 98 -8.99 63.99 -8.71
CA GLU A 98 -8.26 63.42 -9.84
C GLU A 98 -9.14 62.55 -10.77
N MET A 99 -10.41 62.31 -10.38
CA MET A 99 -11.34 61.46 -11.09
C MET A 99 -12.72 62.10 -11.23
N GLU A 100 -13.31 62.01 -12.42
CA GLU A 100 -14.68 62.46 -12.68
C GLU A 100 -15.72 61.50 -12.08
N VAL A 101 -16.90 62.03 -11.74
CA VAL A 101 -17.98 61.27 -11.07
C VAL A 101 -18.40 60.03 -11.85
N GLU A 102 -18.53 60.12 -13.17
CA GLU A 102 -19.01 59.01 -13.99
C GLU A 102 -17.98 57.86 -14.06
N ALA A 103 -16.69 58.20 -14.16
CA ALA A 103 -15.59 57.24 -14.10
C ALA A 103 -15.44 56.59 -12.71
N PHE A 104 -15.67 57.37 -11.65
CA PHE A 104 -15.71 56.86 -10.27
C PHE A 104 -16.82 55.82 -10.11
N LEU A 105 -18.05 56.14 -10.52
CA LEU A 105 -19.19 55.24 -10.36
C LEU A 105 -18.98 53.90 -11.07
N ASP A 106 -18.50 53.91 -12.31
CA ASP A 106 -18.25 52.65 -13.04
C ASP A 106 -17.14 51.83 -12.39
N SER A 107 -15.98 52.43 -12.09
CA SER A 107 -14.84 51.71 -11.53
C SER A 107 -15.08 51.23 -10.09
N TYR A 108 -15.61 52.10 -9.22
CA TYR A 108 -15.83 51.82 -7.80
C TYR A 108 -16.91 50.75 -7.61
N LEU A 109 -18.06 50.87 -8.28
CA LEU A 109 -19.14 49.89 -8.12
C LEU A 109 -18.72 48.50 -8.61
N ASN A 110 -18.01 48.44 -9.74
CA ASN A 110 -17.47 47.18 -10.25
C ASN A 110 -16.45 46.56 -9.27
N LYS A 111 -15.55 47.38 -8.71
CA LYS A 111 -14.57 46.91 -7.74
C LYS A 111 -15.22 46.46 -6.43
N ARG A 112 -16.12 47.26 -5.85
CA ARG A 112 -16.81 46.95 -4.59
C ARG A 112 -17.68 45.69 -4.72
N LYS A 113 -18.33 45.50 -5.87
CA LYS A 113 -19.03 44.24 -6.19
C LYS A 113 -18.08 43.04 -6.16
N LEU A 114 -16.89 43.18 -6.76
CA LEU A 114 -15.87 42.12 -6.75
C LEU A 114 -15.38 41.81 -5.33
N THR A 115 -15.11 42.84 -4.51
CA THR A 115 -14.71 42.70 -3.11
C THR A 115 -15.74 41.91 -2.31
N HIS A 116 -17.02 42.32 -2.37
CA HIS A 116 -18.10 41.62 -1.66
C HIS A 116 -18.27 40.17 -2.14
N LEU A 117 -18.17 39.93 -3.45
CA LEU A 117 -18.27 38.59 -4.01
C LEU A 117 -17.12 37.69 -3.53
N ARG A 118 -15.88 38.19 -3.50
CA ARG A 118 -14.73 37.45 -2.98
C ARG A 118 -14.85 37.19 -1.49
N ARG A 119 -15.32 38.17 -0.70
CA ARG A 119 -15.56 38.02 0.74
C ARG A 119 -16.58 36.94 1.05
N VAL A 120 -17.74 36.96 0.37
CA VAL A 120 -18.78 35.93 0.54
C VAL A 120 -18.25 34.54 0.15
N LYS A 121 -17.45 34.44 -0.93
CA LYS A 121 -16.80 33.17 -1.31
C LYS A 121 -15.83 32.68 -0.23
N ALA A 122 -15.02 33.56 0.36
CA ALA A 122 -14.12 33.20 1.45
C ALA A 122 -14.89 32.72 2.69
N GLU A 123 -15.95 33.45 3.09
CA GLU A 123 -16.80 33.08 4.23
C GLU A 123 -17.44 31.70 4.01
N LYS A 124 -18.00 31.44 2.82
CA LYS A 124 -18.61 30.16 2.49
C LYS A 124 -17.60 29.01 2.44
N MET A 125 -16.40 29.27 1.92
CA MET A 125 -15.33 28.28 1.91
C MET A 125 -14.85 27.95 3.33
N ALA A 126 -14.72 28.95 4.20
CA ALA A 126 -14.38 28.74 5.61
C ALA A 126 -15.46 27.94 6.36
N GLU A 127 -16.74 28.21 6.12
CA GLU A 127 -17.85 27.41 6.66
C GLU A 127 -17.76 25.93 6.23
N LEU A 128 -17.51 25.67 4.94
CA LEU A 128 -17.36 24.32 4.40
C LEU A 128 -16.14 23.58 4.99
N LEU A 129 -15.03 24.28 5.19
CA LEU A 129 -13.83 23.71 5.80
C LEU A 129 -14.06 23.33 7.25
N ASN A 130 -14.74 24.18 8.02
CA ASN A 130 -15.12 23.89 9.40
C ASN A 130 -16.06 22.67 9.49
N GLN A 131 -17.02 22.55 8.59
CA GLN A 131 -17.90 21.37 8.51
C GLN A 131 -17.13 20.10 8.15
N LEU A 132 -16.17 20.18 7.23
CA LEU A 132 -15.31 19.05 6.87
C LEU A 132 -14.42 18.62 8.06
N GLY A 133 -13.88 19.57 8.81
CA GLY A 133 -13.13 19.31 10.03
C GLY A 133 -13.99 18.66 11.13
N ALA A 134 -15.19 19.17 11.36
CA ALA A 134 -16.13 18.63 12.34
C ALA A 134 -16.63 17.20 11.99
N ASN A 135 -16.82 16.92 10.70
CA ASN A 135 -17.18 15.58 10.24
C ASN A 135 -16.03 14.57 10.38
N ARG A 136 -14.77 15.00 10.32
CA ARG A 136 -13.61 14.13 10.60
C ARG A 136 -13.52 13.73 12.08
N SER A 137 -13.94 14.60 13.00
CA SER A 137 -14.02 14.27 14.44
C SER A 137 -15.17 13.34 14.82
N ASN A 138 -16.16 13.14 13.94
CA ASN A 138 -17.29 12.23 14.15
C ASN A 138 -17.06 10.83 13.56
N THR A 139 -15.82 10.50 13.15
CA THR A 139 -15.49 9.08 13.01
C THR A 139 -15.57 8.46 14.40
N PRO A 140 -16.42 7.42 14.62
CA PRO A 140 -16.35 6.68 15.87
C PRO A 140 -14.87 6.26 16.03
N PRO A 141 -14.33 6.22 17.26
CA PRO A 141 -13.06 5.54 17.43
C PRO A 141 -13.29 4.14 16.89
N SER A 142 -12.72 3.85 15.71
CA SER A 142 -12.53 2.47 15.28
C SER A 142 -11.83 1.86 16.46
N SER A 143 -12.56 0.99 17.17
CA SER A 143 -12.08 0.30 18.34
C SER A 143 -10.68 -0.15 17.98
N ARG A 144 -9.67 0.46 18.62
CA ARG A 144 -8.29 0.01 18.54
C ARG A 144 -8.33 -1.41 19.09
N GLY A 145 -8.60 -2.36 18.20
CA GLY A 145 -8.18 -3.73 18.36
C GLY A 145 -6.69 -3.61 18.55
N ALA A 146 -6.25 -3.87 19.78
CA ALA A 146 -4.85 -4.05 20.07
C ALA A 146 -4.30 -4.93 18.95
N SER A 147 -3.34 -4.40 18.20
CA SER A 147 -2.52 -5.17 17.28
C SER A 147 -1.63 -6.09 18.12
N SER A 148 -2.25 -7.11 18.71
CA SER A 148 -1.60 -8.39 18.85
C SER A 148 -1.43 -8.90 17.42
N SER A 149 -0.17 -9.14 17.06
CA SER A 149 0.26 -9.81 15.84
C SER A 149 -0.62 -11.02 15.52
N SER A 150 -1.60 -10.83 14.64
CA SER A 150 -2.41 -11.92 14.11
C SER A 150 -1.58 -12.62 13.03
N ASN A 151 -0.72 -13.53 13.49
CA ASN A 151 -0.35 -14.69 12.68
C ASN A 151 -1.64 -15.34 12.13
N PRO A 152 -1.61 -15.89 10.90
CA PRO A 152 -2.72 -16.74 10.47
C PRO A 152 -2.89 -17.88 11.48
N PRO A 153 -4.13 -18.33 11.76
CA PRO A 153 -4.36 -19.43 12.69
C PRO A 153 -3.80 -20.69 12.05
N TYR A 154 -2.57 -21.05 12.45
CA TYR A 154 -2.11 -22.42 12.30
C TYR A 154 -3.07 -23.31 13.10
N PRO A 155 -3.61 -24.39 12.52
CA PRO A 155 -4.28 -25.39 13.31
C PRO A 155 -3.30 -25.94 14.35
N ASP A 156 -3.80 -25.98 15.58
CA ASP A 156 -3.12 -26.44 16.77
C ASP A 156 -2.50 -27.84 16.56
N ALA A 157 -1.26 -27.98 16.99
CA ALA A 157 -0.54 -29.23 17.22
C ALA A 157 -0.64 -30.34 16.15
N TYR A 158 0.15 -30.24 15.07
CA TYR A 158 0.77 -31.46 14.56
C TYR A 158 1.92 -31.83 15.49
N PRO A 159 1.93 -33.03 16.12
CA PRO A 159 3.14 -33.54 16.74
C PRO A 159 4.21 -33.65 15.64
N PRO A 160 5.48 -33.28 15.90
CA PRO A 160 6.52 -33.36 14.89
C PRO A 160 6.68 -34.82 14.43
N PRO A 161 6.54 -35.17 13.13
CA PRO A 161 7.01 -36.45 12.63
C PRO A 161 8.48 -36.28 12.24
N TYR A 162 9.30 -35.77 13.15
CA TYR A 162 10.71 -36.06 13.15
C TYR A 162 10.98 -36.86 14.40
N ARG A 163 10.65 -38.17 14.33
CA ARG A 163 11.60 -39.10 14.92
C ARG A 163 12.90 -38.84 14.20
N SER A 164 13.88 -38.32 14.93
CA SER A 164 15.27 -38.62 14.66
C SER A 164 15.34 -40.12 14.39
N PHE A 165 15.43 -40.51 13.12
CA PHE A 165 16.04 -41.78 12.81
C PHE A 165 17.47 -41.64 13.32
N GLN A 166 17.73 -42.21 14.49
CA GLN A 166 19.07 -42.66 14.83
C GLN A 166 19.49 -43.56 13.68
N TYR A 167 20.26 -43.01 12.75
CA TYR A 167 21.10 -43.83 11.91
C TYR A 167 21.94 -44.68 12.86
N PRO A 168 21.99 -46.01 12.68
CA PRO A 168 22.97 -46.83 13.38
C PRO A 168 24.33 -46.19 13.12
N SER A 169 25.05 -45.85 14.20
CA SER A 169 26.40 -45.30 14.07
C SER A 169 27.22 -46.30 13.25
N MET A 170 27.62 -45.90 12.03
CA MET A 170 28.66 -46.63 11.32
C MET A 170 29.94 -46.49 12.14
N ASN A 171 30.36 -47.61 12.72
CA ASN A 171 31.64 -47.77 13.38
C ASN A 171 32.76 -47.45 12.38
N PRO A 172 33.73 -46.56 12.69
CA PRO A 172 34.75 -46.13 11.74
C PRO A 172 35.88 -47.16 11.63
N SER A 173 35.55 -48.39 11.22
CA SER A 173 36.54 -49.41 10.91
C SER A 173 36.00 -50.36 9.86
N GLN A 174 36.57 -50.18 8.66
CA GLN A 174 36.65 -51.09 7.52
C GLN A 174 35.67 -50.84 6.35
N ASP A 175 36.34 -50.47 5.25
CA ASP A 175 36.01 -50.57 3.84
C ASP A 175 35.19 -49.46 3.14
N GLN A 176 35.99 -48.56 2.58
CA GLN A 176 35.75 -47.69 1.44
C GLN A 176 34.82 -48.31 0.39
N PHE A 177 33.67 -47.68 0.13
CA PHE A 177 33.14 -47.61 -1.23
C PHE A 177 32.81 -46.15 -1.57
N PHE A 178 33.71 -45.61 -2.38
CA PHE A 178 33.68 -44.31 -3.02
C PHE A 178 32.52 -44.28 -4.03
N TYR A 179 31.56 -43.38 -3.90
CA TYR A 179 30.68 -43.01 -5.01
C TYR A 179 31.23 -41.73 -5.66
N PRO A 180 31.38 -41.68 -7.00
CA PRO A 180 31.92 -40.52 -7.68
C PRO A 180 30.86 -39.40 -7.77
N PRO A 181 31.27 -38.12 -7.83
CA PRO A 181 30.39 -37.05 -8.27
C PRO A 181 30.26 -37.10 -9.82
N MET A 182 29.20 -36.47 -10.34
CA MET A 182 29.08 -36.12 -11.77
C MET A 182 30.30 -35.35 -12.27
#